data_AF-A0A2G9U7P7-F1
#
_entry.id   AF-A0A2G9U7P7-F1
#
_cell.length_a   1.000
_cell.length_b   1.000
_cell.length_c   1.000
_cell.angle_alpha   90.00
_cell.angle_beta   90.00
_cell.angle_gamma   90.00
#
_symmetry.space_group_name_H-M   'P 1'
#
loop_
_entity.id
_entity.type
_entity.pdbx_description
1 polymer ?
#
loop_
_entity_poly.entity_id
_entity_poly.type
_entity_poly.pdbx_seq_one_letter_code
_entity_poly.pdbx_strand_id
1 'polypeptide(L)'
;MATKYKGHVIIGVTKTVAVSAFGMTPYAYEIIGIRQNPSFVPETPRPTANIVRYIGGLAVHPPKPLGKSLDAVLDERSTNVLLSFGTISRAKDMPLWLKKDIVQAFSAFPNTTFIWKYEDENDSHLFKDHPNIHTMKWVPQSDLLGDKRLSAFITHAGMNSILEATFFGKPLVVVPLFGDQYLNAKNVERRGMAVMIGKNELNKDTLTAAIREVLSTNSHSDFEYRFANQEMSYAL
;
A
#
# COMPACT_ATOMS: atom_id res chain seq x y z
N MET A 1 -38.80 6.64 -10.67
CA MET A 1 -39.17 7.76 -11.58
C MET A 1 -38.13 7.81 -12.68
N ALA A 2 -38.52 7.83 -13.96
CA ALA A 2 -37.62 7.91 -15.10
C ALA A 2 -37.61 9.34 -15.66
N THR A 3 -36.43 9.87 -15.99
CA THR A 3 -36.27 11.19 -16.62
C THR A 3 -35.63 11.01 -18.00
N LYS A 4 -36.20 11.63 -19.04
CA LYS A 4 -35.71 11.56 -20.42
C LYS A 4 -34.72 12.69 -20.71
N TYR A 5 -33.58 12.38 -21.32
CA TYR A 5 -32.69 13.36 -21.95
C TYR A 5 -32.36 12.89 -23.37
N LYS A 6 -32.58 13.76 -24.37
CA LYS A 6 -32.31 13.50 -25.81
C LYS A 6 -32.85 12.16 -26.35
N GLY A 7 -34.11 11.85 -26.07
CA GLY A 7 -34.82 10.75 -26.74
C GLY A 7 -34.42 9.33 -26.33
N HIS A 8 -33.42 9.15 -25.45
CA HIS A 8 -33.04 7.84 -24.92
C HIS A 8 -33.69 7.58 -23.56
N VAL A 9 -34.23 6.38 -23.36
CA VAL A 9 -34.68 5.89 -22.05
C VAL A 9 -33.44 5.47 -21.26
N ILE A 10 -33.00 6.32 -20.33
CA ILE A 10 -31.98 5.92 -19.36
C ILE A 10 -32.70 5.07 -18.31
N ILE A 11 -32.51 3.76 -18.38
CA ILE A 11 -32.93 2.84 -17.31
C ILE A 11 -32.08 3.21 -16.10
N GLY A 12 -32.73 3.78 -15.08
CA GLY A 12 -32.07 4.18 -13.86
C GLY A 12 -31.33 3.00 -13.23
N VAL A 13 -30.04 3.19 -12.95
CA VAL A 13 -29.29 2.33 -12.06
C VAL A 13 -29.98 2.42 -10.70
N THR A 14 -30.83 1.43 -10.40
CA THR A 14 -31.64 1.38 -9.17
C THR A 14 -30.94 0.60 -8.07
N LYS A 15 -29.84 -0.09 -8.38
CA LYS A 15 -28.98 -0.76 -7.39
C LYS A 15 -27.52 -0.67 -7.82
N THR A 16 -26.79 0.26 -7.23
CA THR A 16 -25.32 0.21 -7.18
C THR A 16 -24.95 -0.72 -6.02
N VAL A 17 -24.32 -1.86 -6.31
CA VAL A 17 -23.69 -2.65 -5.25
C VAL A 17 -22.26 -2.15 -5.11
N ALA A 18 -22.02 -1.35 -4.07
CA ALA A 18 -20.68 -1.06 -3.62
C ALA A 18 -20.20 -2.27 -2.82
N VAL A 19 -19.25 -3.03 -3.37
CA VAL A 19 -18.62 -4.14 -2.65
C VAL A 19 -17.50 -3.54 -1.80
N SER A 20 -17.78 -3.35 -0.52
CA SER A 20 -16.78 -3.03 0.51
C SER A 20 -16.22 -4.33 1.11
N ALA A 21 -14.89 -4.44 1.06
CA ALA A 21 -13.99 -5.22 1.91
C ALA A 21 -14.59 -6.31 2.81
N PHE A 22 -15.06 -7.42 2.23
CA PHE A 22 -14.92 -8.76 2.80
C PHE A 22 -14.83 -9.72 1.62
N GLY A 23 -13.68 -10.40 1.53
CA GLY A 23 -13.27 -11.18 0.36
C GLY A 23 -14.32 -12.19 -0.10
N MET A 24 -14.71 -12.09 -1.37
CA MET A 24 -15.18 -13.26 -2.10
C MET A 24 -13.94 -14.00 -2.61
N THR A 25 -13.59 -15.11 -1.94
CA THR A 25 -12.76 -16.16 -2.55
C THR A 25 -13.49 -16.74 -3.76
N PRO A 26 -12.78 -17.08 -4.85
CA PRO A 26 -13.21 -18.27 -5.57
C PRO A 26 -12.05 -19.18 -5.99
N TYR A 27 -12.22 -20.47 -5.65
CA TYR A 27 -11.79 -21.59 -6.48
C TYR A 27 -12.48 -21.51 -7.86
N ALA A 28 -11.77 -21.97 -8.91
CA ALA A 28 -12.23 -22.46 -10.23
C ALA A 28 -11.78 -21.67 -11.49
N TYR A 29 -10.79 -22.28 -12.16
CA TYR A 29 -10.62 -22.60 -13.59
C TYR A 29 -10.82 -21.56 -14.73
N GLU A 30 -9.66 -21.22 -15.34
CA GLU A 30 -9.22 -21.39 -16.74
C GLU A 30 -10.11 -21.14 -17.98
N ILE A 31 -9.46 -20.50 -18.97
CA ILE A 31 -9.78 -20.28 -20.39
C ILE A 31 -10.94 -19.32 -20.66
N ILE A 32 -10.64 -18.07 -21.06
CA ILE A 32 -11.02 -17.44 -22.36
C ILE A 32 -10.31 -16.08 -22.46
N GLY A 33 -9.82 -15.68 -23.64
CA GLY A 33 -9.11 -14.41 -23.87
C GLY A 33 -9.75 -13.19 -23.19
N ILE A 34 -9.00 -12.55 -22.29
CA ILE A 34 -9.49 -11.60 -21.29
C ILE A 34 -9.07 -10.17 -21.67
N ARG A 35 -10.02 -9.21 -21.65
CA ARG A 35 -9.69 -7.78 -21.58
C ARG A 35 -9.05 -7.50 -20.22
N GLN A 36 -7.80 -7.05 -20.24
CA GLN A 36 -6.98 -6.89 -19.04
C GLN A 36 -7.68 -6.02 -17.96
N ASN A 37 -7.42 -6.39 -16.70
CA ASN A 37 -7.83 -5.61 -15.54
C ASN A 37 -7.13 -4.23 -15.60
N PRO A 38 -7.79 -3.12 -15.25
CA PRO A 38 -7.11 -1.83 -15.25
C PRO A 38 -5.92 -1.84 -14.28
N SER A 39 -4.87 -1.09 -14.63
CA SER A 39 -3.61 -0.95 -13.90
C SER A 39 -3.80 -0.70 -12.40
N PHE A 40 -4.79 0.11 -12.03
CA PHE A 40 -5.07 0.48 -10.64
C PHE A 40 -5.72 -0.64 -9.79
N VAL A 41 -6.24 -1.72 -10.38
CA VAL A 41 -6.76 -2.85 -9.61
C VAL A 41 -5.72 -3.95 -9.61
N PRO A 42 -5.00 -4.18 -8.49
CA PRO A 42 -4.07 -5.28 -8.37
C PRO A 42 -4.85 -6.57 -8.11
N GLU A 43 -5.67 -6.97 -9.08
CA GLU A 43 -6.33 -8.27 -9.16
C GLU A 43 -5.72 -9.04 -10.34
N THR A 44 -5.63 -10.36 -10.18
CA THR A 44 -5.23 -11.25 -11.27
C THR A 44 -6.23 -11.15 -12.44
N PRO A 45 -5.79 -11.09 -13.71
CA PRO A 45 -6.69 -11.08 -14.85
C PRO A 45 -7.62 -12.29 -14.82
N ARG A 46 -8.93 -12.04 -14.91
CA ARG A 46 -9.99 -13.06 -14.94
C ARG A 46 -11.12 -12.59 -15.85
N PRO A 47 -11.89 -13.50 -16.48
CA PRO A 47 -13.05 -13.09 -17.25
C PRO A 47 -14.03 -12.30 -16.37
N THR A 48 -14.56 -11.20 -16.92
CA THR A 48 -15.56 -10.36 -16.26
C THR A 48 -16.79 -10.23 -17.13
N ALA A 49 -17.97 -10.19 -16.52
CA ALA A 49 -19.20 -9.89 -17.25
C ALA A 49 -19.12 -8.50 -17.91
N ASN A 50 -19.73 -8.35 -19.09
CA ASN A 50 -19.77 -7.10 -19.86
C ASN A 50 -20.48 -5.94 -19.13
N ILE A 51 -21.12 -6.20 -17.99
CA ILE A 51 -21.74 -5.20 -17.11
C ILE A 51 -20.78 -4.66 -16.04
N VAL A 52 -19.65 -5.34 -15.79
CA VAL A 52 -18.67 -4.90 -14.79
C VAL A 52 -17.89 -3.72 -15.36
N ARG A 53 -17.82 -2.63 -14.59
CA ARG A 53 -17.01 -1.46 -14.88
C ARG A 53 -16.12 -1.20 -13.69
N TYR A 54 -14.82 -1.21 -13.92
CA TYR A 54 -13.84 -0.83 -12.92
C TYR A 54 -13.76 0.69 -12.86
N ILE A 55 -13.92 1.24 -11.66
CA ILE A 55 -13.78 2.67 -11.39
C ILE A 55 -12.67 2.82 -10.35
N GLY A 56 -11.55 3.40 -10.77
CA GLY A 56 -10.35 3.56 -9.94
C GLY A 56 -10.27 4.93 -9.30
N GLY A 57 -9.42 5.04 -8.28
CA GLY A 57 -9.08 6.32 -7.67
C GLY A 57 -10.20 7.02 -6.91
N LEU A 58 -11.40 6.42 -6.76
CA LEU A 58 -12.53 7.06 -6.07
C LEU A 58 -12.22 7.39 -4.60
N ALA A 59 -11.38 6.56 -3.97
CA ALA A 59 -10.95 6.72 -2.58
C ALA A 59 -9.66 7.56 -2.44
N VAL A 60 -9.01 7.93 -3.55
CA VAL A 60 -7.74 8.68 -3.53
C VAL A 60 -8.01 10.13 -3.89
N HIS A 61 -7.54 11.04 -3.04
CA HIS A 61 -7.69 12.47 -3.24
C HIS A 61 -6.33 13.11 -3.53
N PRO A 62 -6.29 14.30 -4.16
CA PRO A 62 -5.06 15.07 -4.24
C PRO A 62 -4.48 15.29 -2.84
N PRO A 63 -3.18 15.02 -2.63
CA PRO A 63 -2.57 15.10 -1.31
C PRO A 63 -2.62 16.54 -0.81
N LYS A 64 -3.00 16.70 0.46
CA LYS A 64 -3.00 17.99 1.14
C LYS A 64 -1.61 18.30 1.69
N PRO A 65 -1.26 19.59 1.87
CA PRO A 65 -0.04 19.96 2.56
C PRO A 65 0.03 19.34 3.95
N LEU A 66 1.18 18.76 4.29
CA LEU A 66 1.42 18.18 5.60
C LEU A 66 1.59 19.29 6.65
N GLY A 67 1.43 18.93 7.93
CA GLY A 67 1.66 19.87 9.03
C GLY A 67 3.16 20.08 9.27
N LYS A 68 3.54 21.26 9.77
CA LYS A 68 4.94 21.66 10.03
C LYS A 68 5.77 20.63 10.79
N SER A 69 5.16 19.92 11.74
CA SER A 69 5.84 18.86 12.52
C SER A 69 6.27 17.69 11.63
N LEU A 70 5.40 17.26 10.72
CA LEU A 70 5.68 16.15 9.82
C LEU A 70 6.63 16.57 8.69
N ASP A 71 6.52 17.83 8.22
CA ASP A 71 7.50 18.40 7.29
C ASP A 71 8.91 18.36 7.88
N ALA A 72 9.07 18.80 9.13
CA ALA A 72 10.36 18.77 9.80
C ALA A 72 10.93 17.34 9.89
N VAL A 73 10.10 16.35 10.23
CA VAL A 73 10.50 14.93 10.28
C VAL A 73 10.95 14.42 8.91
N LEU A 74 10.22 14.77 7.84
CA LEU A 74 10.54 14.34 6.48
C LEU A 74 11.82 14.99 5.92
N ASP A 75 12.21 16.15 6.45
CA ASP A 75 13.40 16.89 6.05
C ASP A 75 14.67 16.49 6.83
N GLU A 76 14.55 15.68 7.90
CA GLU A 76 15.69 15.28 8.74
C GLU A 76 16.73 14.43 7.98
N ARG A 77 16.29 13.61 7.02
CA ARG A 77 17.13 12.61 6.34
C ARG A 77 16.80 12.51 4.86
N SER A 78 17.68 11.85 4.11
CA SER A 78 17.56 11.75 2.65
C SER A 78 16.46 10.80 2.18
N THR A 79 16.06 9.83 3.02
CA THR A 79 15.03 8.85 2.67
C THR A 79 14.02 8.71 3.79
N ASN A 80 12.76 8.48 3.44
CA ASN A 80 11.66 8.37 4.40
C ASN A 80 10.82 7.13 4.12
N VAL A 81 10.52 6.34 5.15
CA VAL A 81 9.72 5.12 5.05
C VAL A 81 8.56 5.19 6.04
N LEU A 82 7.36 4.91 5.56
CA LEU A 82 6.17 4.78 6.41
C LEU A 82 5.96 3.30 6.76
N LEU A 83 5.65 3.00 8.03
CA LEU A 83 5.17 1.69 8.47
C LEU A 83 3.76 1.83 9.06
N SER A 84 2.79 1.13 8.47
CA SER A 84 1.40 1.07 8.96
C SER A 84 0.73 -0.27 8.64
N PHE A 85 0.29 -0.98 9.67
CA PHE A 85 -0.51 -2.20 9.55
C PHE A 85 -2.03 -1.95 9.64
N GLY A 86 -2.45 -0.70 9.43
CA GLY A 86 -3.86 -0.32 9.43
C GLY A 86 -4.45 -0.17 10.83
N THR A 87 -5.77 -0.22 10.95
CA THR A 87 -6.51 0.00 12.21
C THR A 87 -6.91 -1.28 12.91
N ILE A 88 -7.05 -2.38 12.17
CA ILE A 88 -7.43 -3.69 12.71
C ILE A 88 -6.23 -4.39 13.36
N SER A 89 -5.06 -4.33 12.71
CA SER A 89 -3.80 -4.88 13.23
C SER A 89 -2.97 -3.75 13.86
N ARG A 90 -3.23 -3.46 15.13
CA ARG A 90 -2.53 -2.37 15.84
C ARG A 90 -1.08 -2.77 16.13
N ALA A 91 -0.15 -1.84 15.91
CA ALA A 91 1.27 -2.12 16.10
C ALA A 91 1.62 -2.38 17.57
N LYS A 92 0.90 -1.76 18.51
CA LYS A 92 1.07 -2.00 19.94
C LYS A 92 0.81 -3.44 20.37
N ASP A 93 -0.01 -4.20 19.63
CA ASP A 93 -0.38 -5.58 19.96
C ASP A 93 0.66 -6.60 19.46
N MET A 94 1.72 -6.13 18.76
CA MET A 94 2.80 -7.01 18.33
C MET A 94 3.56 -7.61 19.53
N PRO A 95 4.04 -8.85 19.42
CA PRO A 95 4.94 -9.40 20.42
C PRO A 95 6.19 -8.52 20.60
N LEU A 96 6.67 -8.42 21.84
CA LEU A 96 7.85 -7.59 22.16
C LEU A 96 9.09 -7.97 21.34
N TRP A 97 9.29 -9.27 21.09
CA TRP A 97 10.41 -9.74 20.27
C TRP A 97 10.34 -9.17 18.85
N LEU A 98 9.15 -9.11 18.25
CA LEU A 98 8.96 -8.61 16.89
C LEU A 98 9.15 -7.09 16.84
N LYS A 99 8.67 -6.37 17.86
CA LYS A 99 8.93 -4.92 17.99
C LYS A 99 10.44 -4.64 18.01
N LYS A 100 11.19 -5.40 18.80
CA LYS A 100 12.66 -5.28 18.88
C LYS A 100 13.34 -5.59 17.55
N ASP A 101 12.90 -6.61 16.85
CA ASP A 101 13.43 -6.96 15.52
C ASP A 101 13.20 -5.84 14.49
N ILE A 102 12.01 -5.23 14.49
CA ILE A 102 11.70 -4.08 13.62
C ILE A 102 12.59 -2.88 13.96
N VAL A 103 12.73 -2.55 15.24
CA VAL A 103 13.61 -1.46 15.70
C VAL A 103 15.07 -1.71 15.29
N GLN A 104 15.56 -2.94 15.44
CA GLN A 104 16.91 -3.31 15.02
C GLN A 104 17.09 -3.23 13.50
N ALA A 105 16.08 -3.64 12.72
CA ALA A 105 16.13 -3.49 11.27
C ALA A 105 16.21 -2.02 10.87
N PHE A 106 15.38 -1.15 11.46
CA PHE A 106 15.39 0.29 11.18
C PHE A 106 16.72 0.96 11.56
N SER A 107 17.36 0.48 12.63
CA SER A 107 18.68 0.97 13.06
C SER A 107 19.79 0.74 12.04
N ALA A 108 19.61 -0.22 11.12
CA ALA A 108 20.57 -0.49 10.06
C ALA A 108 20.58 0.58 8.96
N PHE A 109 19.69 1.59 9.01
CA PHE A 109 19.53 2.64 8.02
C PHE A 109 19.65 4.04 8.64
N PRO A 110 20.87 4.52 8.94
CA PRO A 110 21.07 5.81 9.61
C PRO A 110 20.60 7.02 8.79
N ASN A 111 20.55 6.88 7.46
CA ASN A 111 20.11 7.92 6.52
C ASN A 111 18.61 7.82 6.16
N THR A 112 17.85 6.98 6.87
CA THR A 112 16.42 6.77 6.60
C THR A 112 15.60 7.10 7.83
N THR A 113 14.65 8.02 7.68
CA THR A 113 13.62 8.32 8.68
C THR A 113 12.48 7.31 8.55
N PHE A 114 12.13 6.65 9.64
CA PHE A 114 11.00 5.72 9.72
C PHE A 114 9.85 6.36 10.49
N ILE A 115 8.74 6.62 9.80
CA ILE A 115 7.49 7.04 10.44
C ILE A 115 6.71 5.76 10.75
N TRP A 116 6.55 5.43 12.03
CA TRP A 116 5.85 4.23 12.46
C TRP A 116 4.52 4.60 13.11
N LYS A 117 3.41 4.23 12.45
CA LYS A 117 2.08 4.34 13.04
C LYS A 117 1.96 3.38 14.24
N TYR A 118 1.98 3.91 15.46
CA TYR A 118 2.12 3.16 16.72
C TYR A 118 1.26 3.75 17.83
N GLU A 119 0.45 2.91 18.50
CA GLU A 119 -0.67 3.39 19.32
C GLU A 119 -0.40 3.46 20.83
N ASP A 120 0.75 3.02 21.32
CA ASP A 120 1.04 2.93 22.76
C ASP A 120 2.33 3.66 23.15
N GLU A 121 2.22 4.63 24.06
CA GLU A 121 3.35 5.45 24.55
C GLU A 121 4.17 4.73 25.63
N ASN A 122 3.63 3.67 26.25
CA ASN A 122 4.35 2.89 27.26
C ASN A 122 5.60 2.21 26.68
N ASP A 123 5.57 1.91 25.38
CA ASP A 123 6.69 1.34 24.63
C ASP A 123 7.70 2.38 24.15
N SER A 124 7.57 3.66 24.54
CA SER A 124 8.50 4.73 24.14
C SER A 124 9.97 4.40 24.41
N HIS A 125 10.25 3.65 25.48
CA HIS A 125 11.59 3.18 25.81
C HIS A 125 12.25 2.32 24.72
N LEU A 126 11.46 1.67 23.84
CA LEU A 126 11.98 0.89 22.71
C LEU A 126 12.56 1.77 21.58
N PHE A 127 12.21 3.05 21.54
CA PHE A 127 12.55 3.95 20.42
C PHE A 127 13.55 5.06 20.81
N LYS A 128 13.78 5.29 22.12
CA LYS A 128 14.57 6.42 22.62
C LYS A 128 16.00 6.47 22.06
N ASP A 129 16.63 5.32 21.88
CA ASP A 129 18.01 5.23 21.38
C ASP A 129 18.10 5.18 19.85
N HIS A 130 16.97 5.37 19.16
CA HIS A 130 16.82 5.23 17.72
C HIS A 130 16.27 6.52 17.11
N PRO A 131 17.11 7.55 16.91
CA PRO A 131 16.68 8.89 16.50
C PRO A 131 16.11 8.93 15.07
N ASN A 132 16.19 7.83 14.33
CA ASN A 132 15.62 7.68 13.00
C ASN A 132 14.23 7.05 13.01
N ILE A 133 13.67 6.74 14.18
CA ILE A 133 12.33 6.17 14.33
C ILE A 133 11.40 7.20 14.98
N HIS A 134 10.36 7.58 14.25
CA HIS A 134 9.34 8.54 14.69
C HIS A 134 8.00 7.83 14.82
N THR A 135 7.54 7.62 16.07
CA THR A 135 6.25 6.98 16.33
C THR A 135 5.10 7.98 16.36
N MET A 136 3.99 7.65 15.70
CA MET A 136 2.78 8.49 15.68
C MET A 136 1.53 7.65 15.89
N LYS A 137 0.62 8.04 16.79
CA LYS A 137 -0.66 7.32 17.00
C LYS A 137 -1.54 7.31 15.75
N TRP A 138 -1.46 8.38 14.97
CA TRP A 138 -2.20 8.57 13.74
C TRP A 138 -1.31 9.27 12.71
N VAL A 139 -1.47 8.93 11.44
CA VAL A 139 -0.73 9.51 10.32
C VAL A 139 -1.70 9.88 9.18
N PRO A 140 -1.48 11.01 8.49
CA PRO A 140 -2.22 11.34 7.28
C PRO A 140 -1.71 10.49 6.11
N GLN A 141 -2.07 9.20 6.10
CA GLN A 141 -1.46 8.19 5.22
C GLN A 141 -1.52 8.57 3.74
N SER A 142 -2.69 8.94 3.21
CA SER A 142 -2.82 9.31 1.79
C SER A 142 -1.97 10.54 1.44
N ASP A 143 -1.88 11.53 2.33
CA ASP A 143 -1.08 12.73 2.09
C ASP A 143 0.42 12.40 2.13
N LEU A 144 0.86 11.54 3.05
CA LEU A 144 2.23 11.02 3.11
C LEU A 144 2.59 10.21 1.86
N LEU A 145 1.69 9.34 1.41
CA LEU A 145 1.88 8.57 0.19
C LEU A 145 1.94 9.48 -1.04
N GLY A 146 1.27 10.63 -1.03
CA GLY A 146 1.39 11.64 -2.10
C GLY A 146 2.61 12.56 -1.99
N ASP A 147 3.34 12.57 -0.87
CA ASP A 147 4.52 13.40 -0.68
C ASP A 147 5.73 12.81 -1.42
N LYS A 148 6.48 13.65 -2.15
CA LYS A 148 7.65 13.23 -2.93
C LYS A 148 8.82 12.76 -2.06
N ARG A 149 8.92 13.25 -0.81
CA ARG A 149 9.97 12.87 0.14
C ARG A 149 9.78 11.46 0.70
N LEU A 150 8.56 10.91 0.63
CA LEU A 150 8.30 9.53 1.05
C LEU A 150 8.86 8.55 0.01
N SER A 151 9.82 7.73 0.42
CA SER A 151 10.54 6.79 -0.43
C SER A 151 9.83 5.43 -0.55
N ALA A 152 9.29 4.89 0.54
CA ALA A 152 8.64 3.58 0.54
C ALA A 152 7.57 3.43 1.61
N PHE A 153 6.74 2.40 1.46
CA PHE A 153 5.68 2.08 2.40
C PHE A 153 5.68 0.60 2.80
N ILE A 154 5.81 0.35 4.11
CA ILE A 154 5.67 -0.97 4.72
C ILE A 154 4.24 -1.14 5.21
N THR A 155 3.53 -2.14 4.70
CA THR A 155 2.09 -2.30 4.94
C THR A 155 1.65 -3.75 5.06
N HIS A 156 0.50 -3.96 5.70
CA HIS A 156 -0.17 -5.25 5.82
C HIS A 156 -0.91 -5.69 4.54
N ALA A 157 -0.80 -4.94 3.45
CA ALA A 157 -1.49 -5.17 2.18
C ALA A 157 -3.03 -5.11 2.25
N GLY A 158 -3.59 -4.28 3.14
CA GLY A 158 -5.01 -3.91 3.07
C GLY A 158 -5.33 -3.21 1.75
N MET A 159 -6.48 -3.52 1.13
CA MET A 159 -6.80 -3.06 -0.22
C MET A 159 -6.69 -1.54 -0.39
N ASN A 160 -7.20 -0.74 0.54
CA ASN A 160 -7.10 0.72 0.45
C ASN A 160 -5.65 1.21 0.48
N SER A 161 -4.81 0.64 1.34
CA SER A 161 -3.40 0.99 1.45
C SER A 161 -2.63 0.66 0.17
N ILE A 162 -2.97 -0.48 -0.45
CA ILE A 162 -2.44 -0.86 -1.75
C ILE A 162 -2.90 0.12 -2.84
N LEU A 163 -4.20 0.44 -2.91
CA LEU A 163 -4.73 1.39 -3.90
C LEU A 163 -4.07 2.77 -3.79
N GLU A 164 -3.95 3.32 -2.59
CA GLU A 164 -3.27 4.61 -2.37
C GLU A 164 -1.79 4.55 -2.80
N ALA A 165 -1.05 3.53 -2.36
CA ALA A 165 0.37 3.43 -2.67
C ALA A 165 0.64 3.22 -4.16
N THR A 166 -0.15 2.36 -4.80
CA THR A 166 -0.06 2.14 -6.26
C THR A 166 -0.41 3.41 -7.02
N PHE A 167 -1.45 4.14 -6.61
CA PHE A 167 -1.84 5.40 -7.24
C PHE A 167 -0.71 6.45 -7.19
N PHE A 168 0.00 6.55 -6.07
CA PHE A 168 1.13 7.47 -5.92
C PHE A 168 2.48 6.88 -6.33
N GLY A 169 2.50 5.68 -6.92
CA GLY A 169 3.71 5.02 -7.39
C GLY A 169 4.73 4.72 -6.28
N LYS A 170 4.27 4.46 -5.05
CA LYS A 170 5.17 4.18 -3.92
C LYS A 170 5.55 2.70 -3.87
N PRO A 171 6.86 2.37 -3.89
CA PRO A 171 7.33 1.02 -3.65
C PRO A 171 6.89 0.48 -2.29
N LEU A 172 6.63 -0.83 -2.24
CA LEU A 172 6.03 -1.48 -1.08
C LEU A 172 6.92 -2.57 -0.47
N VAL A 173 6.91 -2.65 0.87
CA VAL A 173 7.19 -3.92 1.57
C VAL A 173 5.86 -4.39 2.14
N VAL A 174 5.41 -5.58 1.74
CA VAL A 174 4.10 -6.11 2.15
C VAL A 174 4.24 -7.28 3.11
N VAL A 175 3.58 -7.17 4.28
CA VAL A 175 3.52 -8.21 5.30
C VAL A 175 2.07 -8.60 5.54
N PRO A 176 1.46 -9.45 4.68
CA PRO A 176 0.06 -9.83 4.83
C PRO A 176 -0.15 -10.62 6.12
N LEU A 177 -1.17 -10.25 6.89
CA LEU A 177 -1.42 -10.81 8.22
C LEU A 177 -2.56 -11.83 8.21
N PHE A 178 -3.64 -11.57 7.47
CA PHE A 178 -4.82 -12.45 7.38
C PHE A 178 -5.70 -12.14 6.15
N GLY A 179 -6.58 -13.09 5.81
CA GLY A 179 -7.65 -12.87 4.85
C GLY A 179 -7.17 -12.56 3.42
N ASP A 180 -7.79 -11.55 2.82
CA ASP A 180 -7.54 -11.09 1.45
C ASP A 180 -6.18 -10.39 1.28
N GLN A 181 -5.53 -9.97 2.37
CA GLN A 181 -4.22 -9.33 2.35
C GLN A 181 -3.17 -10.16 1.62
N TYR A 182 -3.20 -11.49 1.75
CA TYR A 182 -2.28 -12.39 1.05
C TYR A 182 -2.46 -12.34 -0.47
N LEU A 183 -3.70 -12.24 -0.94
CA LEU A 183 -3.99 -12.11 -2.36
C LEU A 183 -3.53 -10.74 -2.88
N ASN A 184 -3.84 -9.68 -2.13
CA ASN A 184 -3.41 -8.31 -2.47
C ASN A 184 -1.89 -8.23 -2.56
N ALA A 185 -1.17 -8.76 -1.56
CA ALA A 185 0.29 -8.81 -1.52
C ALA A 185 0.88 -9.52 -2.74
N LYS A 186 0.39 -10.72 -3.06
CA LYS A 186 0.83 -11.48 -4.25
C LYS A 186 0.57 -10.73 -5.55
N ASN A 187 -0.54 -10.00 -5.66
CA ASN A 187 -0.86 -9.28 -6.88
C ASN A 187 0.07 -8.07 -7.10
N VAL A 188 0.43 -7.33 -6.04
CA VAL A 188 1.39 -6.22 -6.17
C VAL A 188 2.83 -6.69 -6.33
N GLU A 189 3.20 -7.80 -5.68
CA GLU A 189 4.50 -8.43 -5.88
C GLU A 189 4.67 -8.91 -7.33
N ARG A 190 3.67 -9.59 -7.91
CA ARG A 190 3.69 -10.03 -9.32
C ARG A 190 3.81 -8.88 -10.31
N ARG A 191 3.29 -7.70 -9.97
CA ARG A 191 3.44 -6.48 -10.77
C ARG A 191 4.82 -5.84 -10.59
N GLY A 192 5.68 -6.44 -9.76
CA GLY A 192 6.98 -5.91 -9.41
C GLY A 192 6.84 -4.56 -8.74
N MET A 193 5.86 -4.39 -7.83
CA MET A 193 5.63 -3.17 -7.04
C MET A 193 5.94 -3.35 -5.55
N ALA A 194 6.17 -4.59 -5.12
CA ALA A 194 6.35 -4.92 -3.71
C ALA A 194 7.34 -6.05 -3.50
N VAL A 195 8.03 -6.03 -2.36
CA VAL A 195 8.69 -7.19 -1.77
C VAL A 195 7.77 -7.77 -0.69
N MET A 196 7.37 -9.03 -0.83
CA MET A 196 6.52 -9.70 0.15
C MET A 196 7.36 -10.41 1.21
N ILE A 197 6.98 -10.24 2.47
CA ILE A 197 7.52 -11.01 3.60
C ILE A 197 6.36 -11.78 4.23
N GLY A 198 6.48 -13.10 4.36
CA GLY A 198 5.49 -13.89 5.09
C GLY A 198 5.41 -13.44 6.54
N LYS A 199 4.21 -13.40 7.13
CA LYS A 199 4.02 -13.01 8.55
C LYS A 199 4.94 -13.76 9.52
N ASN A 200 5.17 -15.05 9.28
CA ASN A 200 6.02 -15.90 10.13
C ASN A 200 7.52 -15.77 9.82
N GLU A 201 7.86 -15.08 8.73
CA GLU A 201 9.23 -14.85 8.27
C GLU A 201 9.69 -13.43 8.63
N LEU A 202 8.77 -12.56 9.09
CA LEU A 202 9.11 -11.20 9.51
C LEU A 202 10.02 -11.25 10.74
N ASN A 203 11.26 -10.85 10.51
CA ASN A 203 12.29 -10.69 11.53
C ASN A 203 13.22 -9.55 11.08
N LYS A 204 14.25 -9.28 11.89
CA LYS A 204 15.24 -8.24 11.60
C LYS A 204 15.85 -8.38 10.20
N ASP A 205 16.32 -9.57 9.85
CA ASP A 205 17.14 -9.79 8.65
C ASP A 205 16.27 -9.74 7.38
N THR A 206 15.09 -10.36 7.40
CA THR A 206 14.16 -10.33 6.26
C THR A 206 13.64 -8.91 6.01
N LEU A 207 13.32 -8.17 7.07
CA LEU A 207 12.89 -6.78 6.95
C LEU A 207 14.03 -5.87 6.44
N THR A 208 15.25 -6.05 6.94
CA THR A 208 16.42 -5.29 6.48
C THR A 208 16.69 -5.56 4.99
N ALA A 209 16.61 -6.81 4.55
CA ALA A 209 16.80 -7.16 3.15
C ALA A 209 15.73 -6.50 2.26
N ALA A 210 14.45 -6.62 2.64
CA ALA A 210 13.34 -6.04 1.87
C ALA A 210 13.42 -4.50 1.77
N ILE A 211 13.79 -3.82 2.86
CA ILE A 211 13.95 -2.35 2.84
C ILE A 211 15.12 -1.95 1.93
N ARG A 212 16.25 -2.68 1.96
CA ARG A 212 17.38 -2.41 1.05
C ARG A 212 16.99 -2.58 -0.41
N GLU A 213 16.26 -3.64 -0.72
CA GLU A 213 15.79 -3.92 -2.08
C GLU A 213 14.88 -2.78 -2.57
N VAL A 214 13.89 -2.41 -1.77
CA VAL A 214 12.93 -1.36 -2.11
C VAL A 214 13.57 0.04 -2.21
N LEU A 215 14.56 0.35 -1.37
CA LEU A 215 15.26 1.65 -1.42
C LEU A 215 16.40 1.70 -2.45
N SER A 216 16.74 0.59 -3.12
CA SER A 216 17.81 0.58 -4.10
C SER A 216 17.46 1.40 -5.34
N THR A 217 18.43 2.16 -5.89
CA THR A 217 18.20 3.05 -7.04
C THR A 217 17.69 2.31 -8.26
N ASN A 218 18.16 1.07 -8.48
CA ASN A 218 17.69 0.23 -9.58
C ASN A 218 16.22 -0.18 -9.40
N SER A 219 15.79 -0.44 -8.16
CA SER A 219 14.39 -0.83 -7.92
C SER A 219 13.46 0.37 -8.10
N HIS A 220 13.80 1.57 -7.63
CA HIS A 220 12.98 2.77 -7.83
C HIS A 220 12.72 3.06 -9.31
N SER A 221 13.77 3.07 -10.14
CA SER A 221 13.61 3.27 -11.59
C SER A 221 12.84 2.14 -12.27
N ASP A 222 13.02 0.90 -11.81
CA ASP A 222 12.32 -0.26 -12.34
C ASP A 222 10.85 -0.29 -11.89
N PHE A 223 10.53 0.14 -10.67
CA PHE A 223 9.19 0.33 -10.15
C PHE A 223 8.44 1.38 -10.97
N GLU A 224 9.03 2.57 -11.12
CA GLU A 224 8.45 3.65 -11.93
C GLU A 224 8.30 3.24 -13.40
N TYR A 225 9.30 2.58 -13.97
CA TYR A 225 9.27 2.08 -15.36
C TYR A 225 8.21 0.99 -15.57
N ARG A 226 8.12 -0.01 -14.68
CA ARG A 226 7.11 -1.08 -14.75
C ARG A 226 5.71 -0.52 -14.58
N PHE A 227 5.53 0.47 -13.71
CA PHE A 227 4.26 1.15 -13.52
C PHE A 227 3.88 1.96 -14.77
N ALA A 228 4.79 2.77 -15.30
CA ALA A 228 4.56 3.59 -16.50
C ALA A 228 4.28 2.75 -17.76
N ASN A 229 4.96 1.61 -17.94
CA ASN A 229 4.69 0.72 -19.07
C ASN A 229 3.39 -0.06 -18.95
N GLN A 230 2.92 -0.33 -17.73
CA GLN A 230 1.56 -0.86 -17.54
C GLN A 230 0.54 0.17 -18.07
N GLU A 231 0.61 1.43 -17.63
CA GLU A 231 -0.27 2.51 -18.12
C GLU A 231 -0.24 2.66 -19.65
N MET A 232 0.94 2.64 -20.27
CA MET A 232 1.11 2.79 -21.73
C MET A 232 0.54 1.62 -22.54
N SER A 233 0.60 0.38 -22.02
CA SER A 233 0.04 -0.80 -22.73
C SER A 233 -1.49 -0.81 -22.79
N TYR A 234 -2.14 0.00 -21.95
CA TYR A 234 -3.60 0.12 -21.88
C TYR A 234 -4.16 1.36 -22.60
N ALA A 235 -3.28 2.22 -23.14
CA ALA A 235 -3.63 3.44 -23.87
C ALA A 235 -3.61 3.29 -25.41
N LEU A 236 -3.38 2.07 -25.93
CA LEU A 236 -3.42 1.70 -27.34
C LEU A 236 -4.49 0.62 -27.59
#